data_AF-A0A384JEE8-F1
#
_entry.id   AF-A0A384JEE8-F1
#
_cell.length_a   1.000
_cell.length_b   1.000
_cell.length_c   1.000
_cell.angle_alpha   90.00
_cell.angle_beta   90.00
_cell.angle_gamma   90.00
#
_symmetry.space_group_name_H-M   'P 1'
#
loop_
_entity.id
_entity.type
_entity.pdbx_description
1 polymer ?
#
loop_
_entity_poly.entity_id
_entity_poly.type
_entity_poly.pdbx_seq_one_letter_code
_entity_poly.pdbx_strand_id
1 'polypeptide(L)'
;MTCTKETVKSSGLNIWSSKNEDGPAPVVDIIMVQGLGAHPFYSWVKKIPLPNTKKPKRSRVQFWKGRKLQSKGGEDSTAEVMWPRDILVPLFQDARIATYSYKSDWRDGTVKTSLRQCAEQFLNILSQHRQQSDEEKRPLVLIGHSLGCLVIQQALVIAIHQREFTNLRLSVAGIIFLGAPFQGSDAALFGTWLAKALRRDTTLLELLKKDSPTLYDLSRDFWGSYSAWDLVCFYEMIDAELGPIKTQVVSSQSATLLGKRMIFLNTDHSGLNKFSGEGDENFTLLLPEIQRMIRDGLSIVVDRHRVKDVGAASYGNVHWMVPRTINPLFTGRNELLRRIQEAIHYDSTSDLNKQKRFVITGLGGQGKSEICLQIANQMRKEFWGIFWVDVGMASTAESNFIAIAKLLGRSVENVSDALQVLATIKQNWLLILDNADDPNFDYQAYFPSGTHGAILMTSRVPECKGYSPEQFEALEGLGNEDAKELLLKASNISKQSWLSYDD
;
A
#
# COMPACT_ATOMS: atom_id res chain seq x y z
N MET A 1 -7.96 32.75 15.43
CA MET A 1 -9.37 32.55 15.82
C MET A 1 -9.41 31.65 17.04
N THR A 2 -10.18 31.99 18.06
CA THR A 2 -10.45 31.11 19.21
C THR A 2 -11.16 29.86 18.70
N CYS A 3 -10.49 28.70 18.81
CA CYS A 3 -11.03 27.42 18.38
C CYS A 3 -12.14 27.00 19.35
N THR A 4 -13.38 27.09 18.89
CA THR A 4 -14.54 26.55 19.59
C THR A 4 -15.14 25.41 18.77
N LYS A 5 -15.98 24.60 19.40
CA LYS A 5 -16.71 23.49 18.76
C LYS A 5 -17.37 23.91 17.44
N GLU A 6 -17.83 25.15 17.35
CA GLU A 6 -18.54 25.74 16.21
C GLU A 6 -17.63 26.04 15.01
N THR A 7 -16.33 26.17 15.24
CA THR A 7 -15.35 26.53 14.18
C THR A 7 -14.75 25.34 13.45
N VAL A 8 -14.93 24.12 13.98
CA VAL A 8 -14.39 22.88 13.39
C VAL A 8 -15.31 22.40 12.27
N LYS A 9 -14.78 22.24 11.05
CA LYS A 9 -15.52 21.68 9.93
C LYS A 9 -15.95 20.26 10.24
N SER A 10 -17.21 19.95 9.92
CA SER A 10 -17.79 18.61 10.09
C SER A 10 -17.21 17.56 9.14
N SER A 11 -16.61 17.99 8.03
CA SER A 11 -15.91 17.15 7.06
C SER A 11 -14.78 17.89 6.36
N GLY A 12 -13.76 17.15 5.97
CA GLY A 12 -12.55 17.64 5.32
C GLY A 12 -11.42 17.91 6.31
N LEU A 13 -10.44 18.67 5.85
CA LEU A 13 -9.24 18.99 6.61
C LEU A 13 -9.44 20.27 7.44
N ASN A 14 -9.13 20.17 8.74
CA ASN A 14 -9.06 21.30 9.67
C ASN A 14 -7.58 21.53 10.03
N ILE A 15 -7.00 22.62 9.54
CA ILE A 15 -5.59 22.96 9.75
C ILE A 15 -5.47 23.87 10.97
N TRP A 16 -4.58 23.52 11.90
CA TRP A 16 -4.43 24.17 13.22
C TRP A 16 -3.18 25.05 13.32
N SER A 17 -2.11 24.70 12.61
CA SER A 17 -0.91 25.53 12.49
C SER A 17 -1.21 26.78 11.65
N SER A 18 -0.80 27.97 12.10
CA SER A 18 -0.95 29.21 11.32
C SER A 18 -0.02 29.19 10.11
N LYS A 19 -0.55 29.43 8.91
CA LYS A 19 0.29 29.94 7.81
C LYS A 19 0.73 31.34 8.24
N ASN A 20 1.94 31.49 8.75
CA ASN A 20 2.54 32.81 8.81
C ASN A 20 2.76 33.21 7.35
N GLU A 21 2.05 34.23 6.86
CA GLU A 21 2.23 34.74 5.49
C GLU A 21 3.70 35.18 5.24
N ASP A 22 4.44 35.48 6.33
CA ASP A 22 5.86 35.85 6.33
C ASP A 22 6.80 34.79 6.96
N GLY A 23 6.28 33.61 7.33
CA GLY A 23 7.07 32.55 8.00
C GLY A 23 7.61 31.49 7.03
N PRO A 24 8.61 30.70 7.45
CA PRO A 24 9.12 29.60 6.63
C PRO A 24 8.01 28.57 6.33
N ALA A 25 8.05 27.99 5.13
CA ALA A 25 7.12 26.94 4.75
C ALA A 25 7.25 25.73 5.69
N PRO A 26 6.13 25.04 6.04
CA PRO A 26 6.21 23.89 6.91
C PRO A 26 7.09 22.79 6.32
N VAL A 27 7.87 22.10 7.15
CA VAL A 27 8.81 21.04 6.76
C VAL A 27 8.23 19.63 6.87
N VAL A 28 7.11 19.48 7.57
CA VAL A 28 6.38 18.20 7.74
C VAL A 28 4.86 18.45 7.87
N ASP A 29 4.06 17.50 7.43
CA ASP A 29 2.63 17.42 7.73
C ASP A 29 2.36 16.38 8.81
N ILE A 30 1.56 16.73 9.81
CA ILE A 30 1.02 15.80 10.81
C ILE A 30 -0.51 15.80 10.67
N ILE A 31 -1.05 14.71 10.13
CA ILE A 31 -2.48 14.60 9.82
C ILE A 31 -3.12 13.52 10.68
N MET A 32 -4.16 13.92 11.41
CA MET A 32 -4.83 13.08 12.37
C MET A 32 -6.23 12.71 11.89
N VAL A 33 -6.52 11.42 11.73
CA VAL A 33 -7.77 10.90 11.17
C VAL A 33 -8.67 10.39 12.28
N GLN A 34 -9.86 11.00 12.41
CA GLN A 34 -10.81 10.67 13.48
C GLN A 34 -11.42 9.26 13.33
N GLY A 35 -11.95 8.73 14.42
CA GLY A 35 -12.72 7.47 14.46
C GLY A 35 -14.19 7.61 14.07
N LEU A 36 -14.91 6.48 14.09
CA LEU A 36 -16.33 6.41 13.73
C LEU A 36 -17.22 7.12 14.76
N GLY A 37 -18.24 7.85 14.29
CA GLY A 37 -19.28 8.44 15.14
C GLY A 37 -18.80 9.50 16.13
N ALA A 38 -17.55 9.94 16.01
CA ALA A 38 -16.96 10.94 16.89
C ALA A 38 -17.18 12.35 16.35
N HIS A 39 -17.47 13.31 17.24
CA HIS A 39 -17.53 14.70 16.85
C HIS A 39 -16.10 15.19 16.50
N PRO A 40 -15.89 15.90 15.38
CA PRO A 40 -14.57 16.36 14.94
C PRO A 40 -13.73 17.04 16.01
N PHE A 41 -14.36 17.94 16.78
CA PHE A 41 -13.72 18.58 17.93
C PHE A 41 -13.45 17.59 19.09
N TYR A 42 -14.48 16.95 19.65
CA TYR A 42 -14.35 16.12 20.86
C TYR A 42 -13.55 14.83 20.68
N SER A 43 -13.28 14.41 19.44
CA SER A 43 -12.35 13.32 19.15
C SER A 43 -11.00 13.57 19.81
N TRP A 44 -10.54 14.81 19.84
CA TRP A 44 -9.18 15.15 20.23
C TRP A 44 -9.10 15.97 21.53
N VAL A 45 -10.21 16.07 22.28
CA VAL A 45 -10.31 16.93 23.46
C VAL A 45 -10.35 16.10 24.73
N LYS A 46 -9.47 16.42 25.69
CA LYS A 46 -9.55 15.98 27.07
C LYS A 46 -10.14 17.09 27.93
N LYS A 47 -11.15 16.73 28.75
CA LYS A 47 -11.70 17.63 29.77
C LYS A 47 -10.90 17.46 31.06
N ILE A 48 -10.43 18.56 31.62
CA ILE A 48 -9.62 18.61 32.83
C ILE A 48 -10.40 19.40 33.89
N PRO A 49 -10.56 18.87 35.12
CA PRO A 49 -11.14 19.65 36.22
C PRO A 49 -10.26 20.88 36.51
N LEU A 50 -10.85 22.08 36.58
CA LEU A 50 -10.09 23.24 37.04
C LEU A 50 -9.79 23.10 38.55
N PRO A 51 -8.60 23.52 39.01
CA PRO A 51 -8.29 23.52 40.43
C PRO A 51 -9.35 24.36 41.17
N ASN A 52 -9.98 23.75 42.17
CA ASN A 52 -11.01 24.40 42.99
C ASN A 52 -10.41 25.66 43.65
N THR A 53 -10.72 26.85 43.14
CA THR A 53 -10.55 28.07 43.94
C THR A 53 -11.44 27.91 45.17
N LYS A 54 -10.82 27.69 46.33
CA LYS A 54 -11.50 27.49 47.62
C LYS A 54 -12.56 28.58 47.80
N LYS A 55 -13.83 28.28 47.56
CA LYS A 55 -14.93 29.16 47.96
C LYS A 55 -14.93 29.23 49.50
N PRO A 56 -15.08 30.41 50.12
CA PRO A 56 -15.09 30.53 51.57
C PRO A 56 -16.29 29.73 52.12
N LYS A 57 -16.04 28.94 53.17
CA LYS A 57 -17.04 28.11 53.84
C LYS A 57 -18.20 29.00 54.32
N ARG A 58 -19.35 28.96 53.66
CA ARG A 58 -20.60 29.48 54.23
C ARG A 58 -21.10 28.47 55.27
N SER A 59 -21.26 28.94 56.49
CA SER A 59 -21.80 28.20 57.64
C SER A 59 -23.21 27.69 57.35
N ARG A 60 -23.46 26.42 57.68
CA ARG A 60 -24.81 25.83 57.69
C ARG A 60 -25.64 26.52 58.77
N VAL A 61 -26.66 27.28 58.36
CA VAL A 61 -27.82 27.56 59.21
C VAL A 61 -29.00 26.82 58.61
N GLN A 62 -29.65 26.04 59.46
CA GLN A 62 -30.68 25.07 59.13
C GLN A 62 -32.05 25.72 59.34
N PHE A 63 -32.83 25.93 58.28
CA PHE A 63 -34.25 26.25 58.41
C PHE A 63 -35.06 25.49 57.36
N TRP A 64 -36.02 24.70 57.86
CA TRP A 64 -37.01 23.97 57.09
C TRP A 64 -38.25 24.84 56.84
N LYS A 65 -38.63 25.05 55.57
CA LYS A 65 -40.00 24.95 55.01
C LYS A 65 -40.09 25.65 53.64
N GLY A 66 -40.64 24.93 52.66
CA GLY A 66 -41.44 25.52 51.57
C GLY A 66 -40.74 25.78 50.23
N ARG A 67 -41.36 25.22 49.16
CA ARG A 67 -41.17 25.50 47.72
C ARG A 67 -39.82 25.14 47.09
N LYS A 68 -39.82 24.04 46.31
CA LYS A 68 -38.82 23.77 45.27
C LYS A 68 -38.91 24.86 44.20
N LEU A 69 -38.11 25.90 44.36
CA LEU A 69 -37.65 26.78 43.28
C LEU A 69 -36.40 26.14 42.65
N GLN A 70 -36.26 26.30 41.34
CA GLN A 70 -35.16 25.79 40.51
C GLN A 70 -33.78 25.99 41.14
N SER A 71 -32.97 24.92 41.20
CA SER A 71 -31.51 25.05 41.22
C SER A 71 -30.96 24.54 39.88
N LYS A 72 -30.61 25.47 38.98
CA LYS A 72 -29.61 25.18 37.95
C LYS A 72 -28.34 24.77 38.69
N GLY A 73 -27.98 23.48 38.58
CA GLY A 73 -26.75 22.93 39.14
C GLY A 73 -25.55 23.71 38.63
N GLY A 74 -24.59 23.98 39.51
CA GLY A 74 -23.34 24.61 39.15
C GLY A 74 -22.60 23.77 38.12
N GLU A 75 -22.23 24.39 37.01
CA GLU A 75 -21.19 23.84 36.13
C GLU A 75 -19.89 23.82 36.93
N ASP A 76 -19.42 22.63 37.29
CA ASP A 76 -18.01 22.44 37.63
C ASP A 76 -17.20 22.91 36.42
N SER A 77 -16.46 24.01 36.60
CA SER A 77 -15.67 24.62 35.54
C SER A 77 -14.59 23.62 35.11
N THR A 78 -14.69 23.10 33.88
CA THR A 78 -13.71 22.18 33.29
C THR A 78 -12.96 22.90 32.19
N ALA A 79 -11.64 22.74 32.14
CA ALA A 79 -10.80 23.19 31.03
C ALA A 79 -10.80 22.12 29.92
N GLU A 80 -10.76 22.54 28.67
CA GLU A 80 -10.69 21.65 27.51
C GLU A 80 -9.33 21.78 26.83
N VAL A 81 -8.65 20.65 26.60
CA VAL A 81 -7.36 20.60 25.89
C VAL A 81 -7.53 19.82 24.60
N MET A 82 -7.43 20.52 23.47
CA MET A 82 -7.43 19.93 22.13
C MET A 82 -5.98 19.74 21.71
N TRP A 83 -5.40 18.59 22.06
CA TRP A 83 -3.94 18.38 22.00
C TRP A 83 -3.28 18.64 20.63
N PRO A 84 -3.94 18.45 19.46
CA PRO A 84 -3.35 18.84 18.18
C PRO A 84 -3.06 20.33 18.09
N ARG A 85 -3.94 21.16 18.65
CA ARG A 85 -3.79 22.63 18.68
C ARG A 85 -2.99 23.08 19.88
N ASP A 86 -3.31 22.56 21.05
CA ASP A 86 -2.84 23.08 22.33
C ASP A 86 -1.49 22.52 22.77
N ILE A 87 -1.06 21.39 22.17
CA ILE A 87 0.21 20.73 22.50
C ILE A 87 1.10 20.62 21.26
N LEU A 88 0.61 20.04 20.15
CA LEU A 88 1.46 19.82 18.98
C LEU A 88 1.89 21.12 18.28
N VAL A 89 1.01 22.11 18.11
CA VAL A 89 1.36 23.36 17.42
C VAL A 89 2.48 24.11 18.15
N PRO A 90 2.45 24.31 19.48
CA PRO A 90 3.57 24.89 20.21
C PRO A 90 4.88 24.08 20.11
N LEU A 91 4.79 22.74 20.12
CA LEU A 91 5.96 21.85 20.07
C LEU A 91 6.61 21.76 18.68
N PHE A 92 5.81 21.89 17.62
CA PHE A 92 6.25 21.72 16.23
C PHE A 92 5.82 22.90 15.36
N GLN A 93 6.45 24.06 15.60
CA GLN A 93 6.09 25.32 14.93
C GLN A 93 6.31 25.29 13.41
N ASP A 94 7.25 24.48 12.94
CA ASP A 94 7.55 24.28 11.51
C ASP A 94 6.72 23.13 10.89
N ALA A 95 5.73 22.58 11.60
CA ALA A 95 4.86 21.51 11.09
C ALA A 95 3.48 22.04 10.72
N ARG A 96 2.93 21.53 9.62
CA ARG A 96 1.51 21.69 9.31
C ARG A 96 0.72 20.62 10.08
N ILE A 97 0.00 21.04 11.11
CA ILE A 97 -0.80 20.14 11.94
C ILE A 97 -2.26 20.27 11.55
N ALA A 98 -2.90 19.15 11.24
CA ALA A 98 -4.31 19.14 10.86
C ALA A 98 -5.04 17.87 11.33
N THR A 99 -6.34 18.00 11.53
CA THR A 99 -7.25 16.87 11.74
C THR A 99 -8.15 16.69 10.53
N TYR A 100 -8.25 15.46 10.04
CA TYR A 100 -9.19 15.08 9.01
C TYR A 100 -10.45 14.47 9.62
N SER A 101 -11.58 15.02 9.20
CA SER A 101 -12.90 14.56 9.57
C SER A 101 -13.65 14.16 8.31
N TYR A 102 -14.47 13.12 8.41
CA TYR A 102 -15.42 12.77 7.37
C TYR A 102 -16.81 12.83 7.99
N LYS A 103 -17.84 13.01 7.16
CA LYS A 103 -19.22 12.99 7.65
C LYS A 103 -19.52 11.60 8.20
N SER A 104 -19.30 11.46 9.50
CA SER A 104 -19.72 10.34 10.33
C SER A 104 -20.92 10.75 11.18
N ASP A 105 -21.65 11.80 10.77
CA ASP A 105 -22.96 12.22 11.30
C ASP A 105 -23.96 11.90 10.19
N TRP A 106 -24.68 10.81 10.40
CA TRP A 106 -25.28 9.89 9.43
C TRP A 106 -26.80 10.09 9.46
N ARG A 107 -27.22 11.33 9.79
CA ARG A 107 -28.61 11.75 9.97
C ARG A 107 -29.42 11.72 8.68
N ASP A 108 -28.79 11.44 7.55
CA ASP A 108 -29.44 11.28 6.24
C ASP A 108 -29.32 9.81 5.82
N GLY A 109 -30.40 9.04 6.07
CA GLY A 109 -30.45 7.58 5.86
C GLY A 109 -30.40 7.13 4.40
N THR A 110 -29.99 8.01 3.48
CA THR A 110 -29.91 7.79 2.04
C THR A 110 -28.48 7.55 1.54
N VAL A 111 -27.45 7.92 2.30
CA VAL A 111 -26.04 7.79 1.88
C VAL A 111 -25.35 6.64 2.63
N LYS A 112 -25.14 5.52 1.95
CA LYS A 112 -24.30 4.41 2.43
C LYS A 112 -22.84 4.73 2.12
N THR A 113 -22.05 5.12 3.13
CA THR A 113 -20.61 5.42 2.89
C THR A 113 -19.77 4.20 3.27
N SER A 114 -19.08 3.62 2.29
CA SER A 114 -18.15 2.50 2.50
C SER A 114 -16.77 2.98 3.00
N LEU A 115 -16.00 2.07 3.60
CA LEU A 115 -14.61 2.34 4.02
C LEU A 115 -13.76 2.82 2.85
N ARG A 116 -13.95 2.22 1.67
CA ARG A 116 -13.30 2.60 0.42
C ARG A 116 -13.60 4.05 0.03
N GLN A 117 -14.86 4.47 0.07
CA GLN A 117 -15.23 5.87 -0.23
C GLN A 117 -14.64 6.86 0.78
N CYS A 118 -14.59 6.51 2.07
CA CYS A 118 -13.91 7.34 3.08
C CYS A 118 -12.42 7.53 2.75
N ALA A 119 -11.75 6.46 2.32
CA ALA A 119 -10.35 6.45 1.94
C ALA A 119 -10.07 7.22 0.64
N GLU A 120 -10.89 7.04 -0.40
CA GLU A 120 -10.79 7.80 -1.66
C GLU A 120 -10.97 9.30 -1.41
N GLN A 121 -11.97 9.68 -0.59
CA GLN A 121 -12.19 11.08 -0.22
C GLN A 121 -11.01 11.66 0.57
N PHE A 122 -10.42 10.87 1.47
CA PHE A 122 -9.25 11.26 2.25
C PHE A 122 -8.04 11.54 1.34
N LEU A 123 -7.74 10.64 0.40
CA LEU A 123 -6.67 10.81 -0.59
C LEU A 123 -6.89 12.05 -1.46
N ASN A 124 -8.10 12.23 -1.98
CA ASN A 124 -8.46 13.37 -2.83
C ASN A 124 -8.26 14.70 -2.11
N ILE A 125 -8.72 14.81 -0.86
CA ILE A 125 -8.57 16.04 -0.07
C ILE A 125 -7.10 16.31 0.24
N LEU A 126 -6.34 15.30 0.66
CA LEU A 126 -4.91 15.48 0.91
C LEU A 126 -4.13 15.88 -0.34
N SER A 127 -4.46 15.27 -1.48
CA SER A 127 -3.86 15.62 -2.78
C SER A 127 -4.14 17.08 -3.14
N GLN A 128 -5.39 17.55 -2.99
CA GLN A 128 -5.75 18.96 -3.23
C GLN A 128 -5.00 19.94 -2.32
N HIS A 129 -4.66 19.52 -1.10
CA HIS A 129 -3.89 20.33 -0.14
C HIS A 129 -2.35 20.19 -0.30
N ARG A 130 -1.87 19.48 -1.32
CA ARG A 130 -0.44 19.20 -1.56
C ARG A 130 -0.06 19.33 -3.04
N GLN A 131 -0.57 20.37 -3.69
CA GLN A 131 -0.37 20.61 -5.13
C GLN A 131 0.92 21.37 -5.44
N GLN A 132 1.51 22.07 -4.46
CA GLN A 132 2.77 22.79 -4.65
C GLN A 132 3.96 21.83 -4.60
N SER A 133 5.04 22.14 -5.32
CA SER A 133 6.19 21.24 -5.47
C SER A 133 6.89 20.90 -4.15
N ASP A 134 6.92 21.85 -3.20
CA ASP A 134 7.44 21.68 -1.85
C ASP A 134 6.48 20.88 -0.97
N GLU A 135 5.17 21.04 -1.16
CA GLU A 135 4.13 20.32 -0.42
C GLU A 135 3.97 18.87 -0.91
N GLU A 136 4.17 18.60 -2.20
CA GLU A 136 3.92 17.29 -2.81
C GLU A 136 4.82 16.21 -2.20
N LYS A 137 6.10 16.53 -1.96
CA LYS A 137 7.13 15.64 -1.41
C LYS A 137 7.43 15.90 0.07
N ARG A 138 6.66 16.76 0.75
CA ARG A 138 6.86 17.06 2.16
C ARG A 138 6.59 15.83 3.03
N PRO A 139 7.45 15.45 3.98
CA PRO A 139 7.16 14.36 4.91
C PRO A 139 5.77 14.44 5.53
N LEU A 140 5.09 13.29 5.61
CA LEU A 140 3.73 13.14 6.08
C LEU A 140 3.66 12.09 7.18
N VAL A 141 3.26 12.50 8.38
CA VAL A 141 2.98 11.62 9.52
C VAL A 141 1.47 11.48 9.64
N LEU A 142 0.99 10.23 9.58
CA LEU A 142 -0.44 9.91 9.68
C LEU A 142 -0.74 9.32 11.05
N ILE A 143 -1.72 9.89 11.77
CA ILE A 143 -2.17 9.37 13.06
C ILE A 143 -3.64 8.99 12.94
N GLY A 144 -3.95 7.70 12.94
CA GLY A 144 -5.33 7.20 12.93
C GLY A 144 -5.82 6.91 14.34
N HIS A 145 -7.09 7.19 14.63
CA HIS A 145 -7.78 6.63 15.80
C HIS A 145 -8.92 5.72 15.35
N SER A 146 -9.03 4.53 15.93
CA SER A 146 -10.16 3.62 15.67
C SER A 146 -10.38 3.37 14.16
N LEU A 147 -11.59 3.60 13.62
CA LEU A 147 -11.89 3.49 12.18
C LEU A 147 -10.94 4.33 11.31
N GLY A 148 -10.43 5.46 11.81
CA GLY A 148 -9.47 6.29 11.09
C GLY A 148 -8.18 5.54 10.72
N CYS A 149 -7.78 4.53 11.50
CA CYS A 149 -6.66 3.64 11.17
C CYS A 149 -6.96 2.83 9.90
N LEU A 150 -8.17 2.29 9.78
CA LEU A 150 -8.60 1.53 8.61
C LEU A 150 -8.78 2.42 7.39
N VAL A 151 -9.23 3.67 7.57
CA VAL A 151 -9.26 4.66 6.48
C VAL A 151 -7.85 4.90 5.93
N ILE A 152 -6.85 5.04 6.80
CA ILE A 152 -5.45 5.18 6.40
C ILE A 152 -4.96 3.92 5.66
N GLN A 153 -5.24 2.72 6.19
CA GLN A 153 -4.85 1.47 5.52
C GLN A 153 -5.46 1.36 4.12
N GLN A 154 -6.78 1.55 4.02
CA GLN A 154 -7.51 1.46 2.76
C GLN A 154 -7.04 2.52 1.76
N ALA A 155 -6.75 3.74 2.23
CA ALA A 155 -6.20 4.81 1.40
C ALA A 155 -4.83 4.42 0.83
N LEU A 156 -3.95 3.90 1.67
CA LEU A 156 -2.63 3.49 1.22
C LEU A 156 -2.67 2.28 0.30
N VAL A 157 -3.59 1.33 0.48
CA VAL A 157 -3.80 0.24 -0.48
C VAL A 157 -4.29 0.76 -1.83
N ILE A 158 -5.24 1.70 -1.84
CA ILE A 158 -5.72 2.34 -3.08
C ILE A 158 -4.58 3.08 -3.80
N ALA A 159 -3.76 3.82 -3.05
CA ALA A 159 -2.66 4.61 -3.57
C ALA A 159 -1.51 3.78 -4.19
N ILE A 160 -1.50 2.45 -4.00
CA ILE A 160 -0.58 1.54 -4.72
C ILE A 160 -0.97 1.44 -6.19
N HIS A 161 -2.27 1.35 -6.47
CA HIS A 161 -2.79 1.07 -7.79
C HIS A 161 -3.11 2.31 -8.61
N GLN A 162 -3.12 3.49 -7.98
CA GLN A 162 -3.50 4.75 -8.61
C GLN A 162 -2.29 5.70 -8.67
N ARG A 163 -1.77 5.90 -9.88
CA ARG A 163 -0.53 6.66 -10.13
C ARG A 163 -0.59 8.09 -9.59
N GLU A 164 -1.76 8.72 -9.63
CA GLU A 164 -2.01 10.07 -9.11
C GLU A 164 -1.70 10.23 -7.63
N PHE A 165 -1.78 9.16 -6.82
CA PHE A 165 -1.48 9.19 -5.39
C PHE A 165 -0.05 8.73 -5.06
N THR A 166 0.81 8.50 -6.05
CA THR A 166 2.17 7.99 -5.83
C THR A 166 3.00 8.92 -4.95
N ASN A 167 3.01 10.22 -5.24
CA ASN A 167 3.84 11.15 -4.47
C ASN A 167 3.34 11.32 -3.04
N LEU A 168 2.02 11.38 -2.85
CA LEU A 168 1.39 11.36 -1.53
C LEU A 168 1.79 10.11 -0.75
N ARG A 169 1.67 8.93 -1.37
CA ARG A 169 2.04 7.64 -0.76
C ARG A 169 3.50 7.64 -0.32
N LEU A 170 4.43 8.00 -1.21
CA LEU A 170 5.85 7.98 -0.89
C LEU A 170 6.26 9.01 0.18
N SER A 171 5.48 10.09 0.31
CA SER A 171 5.68 11.11 1.33
C SER A 171 5.32 10.66 2.75
N VAL A 172 4.65 9.53 2.95
CA VAL A 172 4.25 9.06 4.29
C VAL A 172 5.47 8.59 5.08
N ALA A 173 6.06 9.47 5.86
CA ALA A 173 7.25 9.21 6.67
C ALA A 173 7.00 8.19 7.79
N GLY A 174 5.81 8.24 8.41
CA GLY A 174 5.45 7.33 9.49
C GLY A 174 3.96 7.29 9.77
N ILE A 175 3.53 6.21 10.41
CA ILE A 175 2.12 5.94 10.72
C ILE A 175 1.97 5.56 12.20
N ILE A 176 1.06 6.23 12.89
CA ILE A 176 0.67 5.90 14.26
C ILE A 176 -0.78 5.46 14.26
N PHE A 177 -1.04 4.28 14.80
CA PHE A 177 -2.38 3.76 14.98
C PHE A 177 -2.76 3.76 16.45
N LEU A 178 -3.87 4.42 16.78
CA LEU A 178 -4.42 4.49 18.13
C LEU A 178 -5.68 3.62 18.18
N GLY A 179 -5.55 2.38 18.65
CA GLY A 179 -6.67 1.44 18.82
C GLY A 179 -7.27 0.98 17.49
N ALA A 180 -6.45 0.49 16.56
CA ALA A 180 -6.93 0.01 15.27
C ALA A 180 -7.63 -1.36 15.39
N PRO A 181 -8.87 -1.53 14.89
CA PRO A 181 -9.57 -2.82 14.92
C PRO A 181 -9.23 -3.66 13.67
N PHE A 182 -7.98 -4.11 13.52
CA PHE A 182 -7.54 -4.80 12.28
C PHE A 182 -8.29 -6.10 11.98
N GLN A 183 -8.80 -6.77 13.01
CA GLN A 183 -9.60 -8.01 12.88
C GLN A 183 -11.08 -7.78 13.28
N GLY A 184 -11.49 -6.52 13.40
CA GLY A 184 -12.77 -6.13 13.96
C GLY A 184 -12.81 -6.17 15.50
N SER A 185 -13.98 -5.86 16.06
CA SER A 185 -14.23 -5.77 17.52
C SER A 185 -15.48 -6.56 17.95
N ASP A 186 -15.73 -6.69 19.26
CA ASP A 186 -16.90 -7.40 19.78
C ASP A 186 -18.24 -6.71 19.40
N ALA A 187 -19.25 -7.51 19.06
CA ALA A 187 -20.60 -7.07 18.72
C ALA A 187 -21.29 -6.28 19.85
N ALA A 188 -21.04 -6.61 21.11
CA ALA A 188 -21.62 -5.89 22.26
C ALA A 188 -21.13 -4.42 22.32
N LEU A 189 -19.88 -4.19 21.92
CA LEU A 189 -19.27 -2.86 21.84
C LEU A 189 -19.81 -2.08 20.65
N PHE A 190 -20.02 -2.75 19.51
CA PHE A 190 -20.76 -2.16 18.39
C PHE A 190 -22.14 -1.72 18.81
N GLY A 191 -22.87 -2.49 19.61
CA GLY A 191 -24.16 -2.08 20.15
C GLY A 191 -24.13 -0.72 20.86
N THR A 192 -23.02 -0.38 21.53
CA THR A 192 -22.87 0.90 22.26
C THR A 192 -22.39 2.03 21.37
N TRP A 193 -21.51 1.76 20.41
CA TRP A 193 -21.14 2.73 19.37
C TRP A 193 -22.32 3.05 18.48
N LEU A 194 -23.07 2.03 18.08
CA LEU A 194 -24.33 2.07 17.35
C LEU A 194 -25.47 2.62 18.20
N ALA A 195 -25.34 2.71 19.54
CA ALA A 195 -26.28 3.42 20.41
C ALA A 195 -25.93 4.93 20.53
N LYS A 196 -24.64 5.27 20.68
CA LYS A 196 -24.14 6.66 20.70
C LYS A 196 -24.31 7.32 19.34
N ALA A 197 -23.99 6.58 18.30
CA ALA A 197 -24.46 6.80 16.97
C ALA A 197 -25.83 6.11 16.86
N LEU A 198 -26.94 6.64 17.40
CA LEU A 198 -28.33 6.35 16.91
C LEU A 198 -28.98 7.54 16.18
N ARG A 199 -29.00 7.46 14.82
CA ARG A 199 -29.84 7.92 13.69
C ARG A 199 -29.15 7.57 12.31
N ARG A 200 -29.25 6.28 11.90
CA ARG A 200 -29.14 5.55 10.57
C ARG A 200 -27.89 5.49 9.63
N ASP A 201 -27.27 4.30 9.55
CA ASP A 201 -26.51 3.57 8.48
C ASP A 201 -25.61 2.50 9.17
N THR A 202 -25.70 1.23 8.77
CA THR A 202 -25.04 0.08 9.44
C THR A 202 -23.89 -0.52 8.65
N THR A 203 -23.63 -0.09 7.41
CA THR A 203 -22.67 -0.76 6.52
C THR A 203 -21.23 -0.76 7.07
N LEU A 204 -20.74 0.38 7.57
CA LEU A 204 -19.40 0.43 8.21
C LEU A 204 -19.36 -0.38 9.51
N LEU A 205 -20.45 -0.40 10.26
CA LEU A 205 -20.54 -1.14 11.53
C LEU A 205 -20.56 -2.66 11.29
N GLU A 206 -21.18 -3.11 10.20
CA GLU A 206 -21.13 -4.51 9.76
C GLU A 206 -19.73 -4.94 9.35
N LEU A 207 -18.99 -4.08 8.64
CA LEU A 207 -17.62 -4.35 8.22
C LEU A 207 -16.66 -4.48 9.41
N LEU A 208 -16.93 -3.75 10.51
CA LEU A 208 -16.12 -3.75 11.72
C LEU A 208 -16.37 -4.95 12.65
N LYS A 209 -17.37 -5.79 12.38
CA LYS A 209 -17.62 -7.00 13.18
C LYS A 209 -16.37 -7.88 13.22
N LYS A 210 -16.16 -8.51 14.38
CA LYS A 210 -15.07 -9.46 14.59
C LYS A 210 -15.01 -10.51 13.47
N ASP A 211 -13.79 -10.87 13.07
CA ASP A 211 -13.49 -11.89 12.07
C ASP A 211 -14.02 -11.57 10.67
N SER A 212 -14.16 -10.28 10.35
CA SER A 212 -14.52 -9.78 9.02
C SER A 212 -13.43 -10.15 7.99
N PRO A 213 -13.74 -10.99 6.97
CA PRO A 213 -12.76 -11.36 5.94
C PRO A 213 -12.19 -10.14 5.20
N THR A 214 -13.04 -9.15 4.95
CA THR A 214 -12.66 -7.89 4.29
C THR A 214 -11.60 -7.11 5.08
N LEU A 215 -11.69 -7.08 6.42
CA LEU A 215 -10.69 -6.41 7.26
C LEU A 215 -9.38 -7.17 7.32
N TYR A 216 -9.45 -8.51 7.32
CA TYR A 216 -8.28 -9.37 7.24
C TYR A 216 -7.54 -9.17 5.92
N ASP A 217 -8.25 -9.20 4.79
CA ASP A 217 -7.69 -8.95 3.47
C ASP A 217 -7.06 -7.57 3.36
N LEU A 218 -7.76 -6.53 3.85
CA LEU A 218 -7.21 -5.16 3.88
C LEU A 218 -5.93 -5.09 4.70
N SER A 219 -5.92 -5.66 5.90
CA SER A 219 -4.76 -5.65 6.78
C SER A 219 -3.60 -6.44 6.18
N ARG A 220 -3.88 -7.57 5.52
CA ARG A 220 -2.90 -8.39 4.79
C ARG A 220 -2.30 -7.61 3.63
N ASP A 221 -3.11 -6.96 2.81
CA ASP A 221 -2.66 -6.25 1.61
C ASP A 221 -1.84 -4.99 1.98
N PHE A 222 -2.29 -4.27 3.02
CA PHE A 222 -1.53 -3.19 3.63
C PHE A 222 -0.19 -3.69 4.17
N TRP A 223 -0.20 -4.79 4.91
CA TRP A 223 1.02 -5.37 5.48
C TRP A 223 2.02 -5.82 4.41
N GLY A 224 1.54 -6.56 3.40
CA GLY A 224 2.37 -7.03 2.29
C GLY A 224 3.09 -5.90 1.56
N SER A 225 2.51 -4.70 1.57
CA SER A 225 3.03 -3.53 0.87
C SER A 225 3.87 -2.60 1.75
N TYR A 226 3.61 -2.55 3.06
CA TYR A 226 4.14 -1.54 3.97
C TYR A 226 4.85 -2.12 5.20
N SER A 227 5.18 -3.41 5.21
CA SER A 227 5.88 -4.09 6.31
C SER A 227 7.24 -3.46 6.66
N ALA A 228 7.91 -2.78 5.74
CA ALA A 228 9.17 -2.07 5.99
C ALA A 228 8.99 -0.62 6.49
N TRP A 229 7.77 -0.08 6.48
CA TRP A 229 7.53 1.31 6.86
C TRP A 229 7.54 1.49 8.38
N ASP A 230 7.84 2.72 8.78
CA ASP A 230 7.83 3.12 10.18
C ASP A 230 6.39 3.23 10.70
N LEU A 231 6.03 2.28 11.56
CA LEU A 231 4.66 2.09 12.03
C LEU A 231 4.65 1.68 13.50
N VAL A 232 3.85 2.40 14.29
CA VAL A 232 3.66 2.13 15.72
C VAL A 232 2.18 2.00 16.01
N CYS A 233 1.81 0.96 16.75
CA CYS A 233 0.45 0.75 17.21
C CYS A 233 0.36 0.95 18.72
N PHE A 234 -0.60 1.77 19.13
CA PHE A 234 -1.01 1.95 20.51
C PHE A 234 -2.33 1.25 20.78
N TYR A 235 -2.43 0.62 21.95
CA TYR A 235 -3.63 -0.10 22.38
C TYR A 235 -3.97 0.20 23.84
N GLU A 236 -5.25 0.05 24.19
CA GLU A 236 -5.75 0.30 25.54
C GLU A 236 -5.37 -0.80 26.53
N MET A 237 -5.06 -0.41 27.77
CA MET A 237 -4.84 -1.33 28.89
C MET A 237 -6.08 -1.49 29.78
N ILE A 238 -6.95 -0.48 29.82
CA ILE A 238 -8.12 -0.46 30.69
C ILE A 238 -9.36 -0.87 29.89
N ASP A 239 -10.07 -1.86 30.39
CA ASP A 239 -11.38 -2.25 29.86
C ASP A 239 -12.36 -1.07 29.94
N ALA A 240 -13.16 -0.86 28.90
CA ALA A 240 -14.21 0.12 28.97
C ALA A 240 -15.27 -0.33 30.00
N GLU A 241 -15.58 0.52 30.97
CA GLU A 241 -16.65 0.24 31.93
C GLU A 241 -18.02 0.43 31.26
N LEU A 242 -18.71 -0.68 30.98
CA LEU A 242 -20.02 -0.70 30.33
C LEU A 242 -21.11 -1.13 31.32
N GLY A 243 -21.34 -0.30 32.35
CA GLY A 243 -22.26 -0.67 33.44
C GLY A 243 -21.71 -1.89 34.20
N PRO A 244 -22.48 -2.99 34.38
CA PRO A 244 -21.98 -4.18 35.08
C PRO A 244 -20.99 -5.04 34.26
N ILE A 245 -20.72 -4.70 33.00
CA ILE A 245 -19.85 -5.48 32.10
C ILE A 245 -18.53 -4.74 31.90
N LYS A 246 -17.40 -5.42 32.16
CA LYS A 246 -16.05 -4.96 31.82
C LYS A 246 -15.60 -5.69 30.56
N THR A 247 -15.26 -4.97 29.48
CA THR A 247 -14.74 -5.58 28.25
C THR A 247 -13.66 -4.72 27.59
N GLN A 248 -12.63 -5.39 27.08
CA GLN A 248 -11.58 -4.79 26.26
C GLN A 248 -12.13 -4.48 24.85
N VAL A 249 -11.90 -3.27 24.31
CA VAL A 249 -12.54 -2.84 23.05
C VAL A 249 -11.88 -3.45 21.81
N VAL A 250 -10.56 -3.61 21.88
CA VAL A 250 -9.73 -4.34 20.93
C VAL A 250 -8.84 -5.26 21.75
N SER A 251 -8.96 -6.57 21.58
CA SER A 251 -8.00 -7.49 22.19
C SER A 251 -6.60 -7.18 21.65
N SER A 252 -5.55 -7.41 22.44
CA SER A 252 -4.17 -7.24 21.96
C SER A 252 -3.95 -7.93 20.61
N GLN A 253 -4.60 -9.07 20.35
CA GLN A 253 -4.55 -9.82 19.09
C GLN A 253 -5.21 -9.10 17.88
N SER A 254 -6.27 -8.31 18.07
CA SER A 254 -6.92 -7.54 17.00
C SER A 254 -6.22 -6.19 16.74
N ALA A 255 -5.53 -5.65 17.75
CA ALA A 255 -4.69 -4.44 17.63
C ALA A 255 -3.27 -4.74 17.11
N THR A 256 -2.88 -6.02 17.02
CA THR A 256 -1.53 -6.41 16.62
C THR A 256 -1.38 -6.60 15.11
N LEU A 257 -0.43 -5.87 14.55
CA LEU A 257 0.31 -6.30 13.36
C LEU A 257 1.57 -7.02 13.85
N LEU A 258 1.66 -8.34 13.60
CA LEU A 258 2.80 -9.16 13.99
C LEU A 258 4.13 -8.53 13.51
N GLY A 259 5.09 -8.33 14.42
CA GLY A 259 6.42 -7.82 14.11
C GLY A 259 6.58 -6.30 14.10
N LYS A 260 5.58 -5.52 14.51
CA LYS A 260 5.68 -4.05 14.69
C LYS A 260 5.80 -3.62 16.13
N ARG A 261 6.24 -2.37 16.33
CA ARG A 261 6.38 -1.77 17.65
C ARG A 261 5.00 -1.50 18.24
N MET A 262 4.76 -2.07 19.41
CA MET A 262 3.51 -1.98 20.16
C MET A 262 3.75 -1.28 21.48
N ILE A 263 2.89 -0.32 21.83
CA ILE A 263 2.98 0.41 23.10
C ILE A 263 1.57 0.50 23.71
N PHE A 264 1.39 0.03 24.93
CA PHE A 264 0.09 0.20 25.61
C PHE A 264 -0.01 1.59 26.22
N LEU A 265 -1.24 2.11 26.31
CA LEU A 265 -1.57 3.31 27.06
C LEU A 265 -2.48 2.95 28.24
N ASN A 266 -2.23 3.56 29.40
CA ASN A 266 -3.02 3.36 30.60
C ASN A 266 -4.33 4.16 30.52
N THR A 267 -5.23 3.72 29.65
CA THR A 267 -6.52 4.34 29.39
C THR A 267 -7.47 3.34 28.73
N ASP A 268 -8.73 3.72 28.58
CA ASP A 268 -9.70 2.99 27.76
C ASP A 268 -9.57 3.41 26.28
N HIS A 269 -10.27 2.70 25.40
CA HIS A 269 -10.24 2.98 23.96
C HIS A 269 -10.61 4.42 23.57
N SER A 270 -11.47 5.07 24.36
CA SER A 270 -11.94 6.44 24.12
C SER A 270 -10.95 7.51 24.59
N GLY A 271 -9.97 7.12 25.40
CA GLY A 271 -8.89 7.96 25.90
C GLY A 271 -7.58 7.84 25.10
N LEU A 272 -7.46 6.85 24.20
CA LEU A 272 -6.27 6.66 23.35
C LEU A 272 -5.85 7.88 22.53
N ASN A 273 -6.79 8.77 22.24
CA ASN A 273 -6.58 10.00 21.48
C ASN A 273 -6.82 11.29 22.29
N LYS A 274 -6.74 11.22 23.63
CA LYS A 274 -7.02 12.34 24.52
C LYS A 274 -5.92 12.54 25.56
N PHE A 275 -5.26 13.70 25.50
CA PHE A 275 -4.13 14.04 26.36
C PHE A 275 -4.35 15.38 27.06
N SER A 276 -3.90 15.50 28.31
CA SER A 276 -4.16 16.69 29.13
C SER A 276 -3.05 17.74 29.07
N GLY A 277 -1.90 17.40 28.50
CA GLY A 277 -0.72 18.28 28.45
C GLY A 277 0.54 17.48 28.11
N GLU A 278 1.66 18.17 27.98
CA GLU A 278 2.96 17.56 27.68
C GLU A 278 3.39 16.52 28.73
N GLY A 279 3.02 16.74 30.00
CA GLY A 279 3.29 15.81 31.11
C GLY A 279 2.26 14.71 31.31
N ASP A 280 1.29 14.53 30.40
CA ASP A 280 0.35 13.41 30.45
C ASP A 280 1.10 12.09 30.22
N GLU A 281 1.00 11.14 31.16
CA GLU A 281 1.74 9.85 31.11
C GLU A 281 1.60 9.14 29.76
N ASN A 282 0.40 9.13 29.18
CA ASN A 282 0.18 8.49 27.88
C ASN A 282 0.76 9.31 26.73
N PHE A 283 0.75 10.64 26.84
CA PHE A 283 1.37 11.51 25.83
C PHE A 283 2.90 11.39 25.83
N THR A 284 3.52 11.18 26.99
CA THR A 284 4.98 10.96 27.09
C THR A 284 5.47 9.71 26.36
N LEU A 285 4.57 8.74 26.12
CA LEU A 285 4.85 7.56 25.30
C LEU A 285 4.63 7.81 23.80
N LEU A 286 3.69 8.69 23.44
CA LEU A 286 3.36 9.03 22.06
C LEU A 286 4.36 10.04 21.45
N LEU A 287 4.75 11.05 22.22
CA LEU A 287 5.58 12.17 21.76
C LEU A 287 6.94 11.73 21.15
N PRO A 288 7.71 10.81 21.75
CA PRO A 288 8.98 10.35 21.19
C PRO A 288 8.83 9.70 19.80
N GLU A 289 7.70 9.03 19.54
CA GLU A 289 7.43 8.41 18.24
C GLU A 289 7.14 9.46 17.17
N ILE A 290 6.35 10.49 17.50
CA ILE A 290 6.10 11.63 16.61
C ILE A 290 7.43 12.34 16.30
N GLN A 291 8.24 12.64 17.32
CA GLN A 291 9.54 13.30 17.16
C GLN A 291 10.49 12.49 16.27
N ARG A 292 10.53 11.16 16.46
CA ARG A 292 11.34 10.25 15.65
C ARG A 292 10.90 10.25 14.19
N MET A 293 9.60 10.11 13.92
CA MET A 293 9.05 10.12 12.56
C MET A 293 9.27 11.45 11.84
N ILE A 294 9.23 12.58 12.56
CA ILE A 294 9.54 13.91 12.00
C ILE A 294 11.02 14.02 11.65
N ARG A 295 11.91 13.69 12.61
CA ARG A 295 13.36 13.80 12.44
C ARG A 295 13.88 12.96 11.27
N ASP A 296 13.42 11.71 11.17
CA ASP A 296 13.89 10.76 10.17
C ASP A 296 13.11 10.89 8.84
N GLY A 297 11.98 11.62 8.86
CA GLY A 297 11.00 11.67 7.78
C GLY A 297 11.52 12.25 6.48
N LEU A 298 12.33 13.32 6.53
CA LEU A 298 12.90 13.91 5.32
C LEU A 298 13.81 12.93 4.59
N SER A 299 14.74 12.26 5.30
CA SER A 299 15.60 11.24 4.71
C SER A 299 14.82 10.08 4.13
N ILE A 300 13.80 9.57 4.84
CA ILE A 300 12.97 8.46 4.38
C ILE A 300 12.25 8.81 3.07
N VAL A 301 11.66 10.01 3.02
CA VAL A 301 10.89 10.46 1.85
C VAL A 301 11.82 10.76 0.68
N VAL A 302 12.95 11.43 0.91
CA VAL A 302 13.98 11.64 -0.10
C VAL A 302 14.49 10.30 -0.64
N ASP A 303 14.79 9.32 0.20
CA ASP A 303 15.25 8.00 -0.24
C ASP A 303 14.17 7.26 -1.01
N ARG A 304 12.89 7.34 -0.61
CA ARG A 304 11.79 6.72 -1.36
C ARG A 304 11.54 7.39 -2.69
N HIS A 305 11.62 8.72 -2.76
CA HIS A 305 11.54 9.44 -4.02
C HIS A 305 12.78 9.22 -4.86
N ARG A 306 13.98 9.08 -4.27
CA ARG A 306 15.19 8.67 -4.98
C ARG A 306 15.04 7.25 -5.49
N VAL A 307 14.51 6.31 -4.72
CA VAL A 307 14.19 4.95 -5.18
C VAL A 307 13.04 4.94 -6.17
N LYS A 308 12.12 5.91 -6.15
CA LYS A 308 11.12 6.11 -7.21
C LYS A 308 11.73 6.79 -8.43
N ASP A 309 12.72 7.65 -8.32
CA ASP A 309 13.33 8.34 -9.46
C ASP A 309 14.41 7.43 -10.08
N VAL A 310 15.12 6.66 -9.26
CA VAL A 310 15.95 5.50 -9.61
C VAL A 310 15.08 4.30 -10.02
N GLY A 311 13.84 4.22 -9.53
CA GLY A 311 12.84 3.18 -9.84
C GLY A 311 11.94 3.52 -11.03
N ALA A 312 11.82 4.79 -11.35
CA ALA A 312 11.37 5.34 -12.62
C ALA A 312 12.53 5.30 -13.61
N ALA A 313 13.78 5.35 -13.13
CA ALA A 313 14.94 4.82 -13.84
C ALA A 313 15.06 3.28 -13.77
N SER A 314 14.19 2.58 -13.01
CA SER A 314 13.99 1.12 -13.02
C SER A 314 12.71 0.73 -13.78
N TYR A 315 12.32 1.55 -14.75
CA TYR A 315 12.04 0.96 -16.06
C TYR A 315 13.36 0.42 -16.61
N GLY A 316 13.71 -0.77 -16.11
CA GLY A 316 15.02 -1.36 -16.33
C GLY A 316 15.13 -2.71 -15.65
N ASN A 317 15.63 -3.67 -16.42
CA ASN A 317 16.00 -4.99 -15.95
C ASN A 317 17.03 -4.91 -14.81
N VAL A 318 16.71 -5.49 -13.66
CA VAL A 318 17.65 -5.65 -12.53
C VAL A 318 18.13 -7.10 -12.38
N HIS A 319 17.40 -8.06 -12.95
CA HIS A 319 17.83 -9.45 -13.06
C HIS A 319 17.94 -9.86 -14.53
N TRP A 320 19.19 -10.03 -15.00
CA TRP A 320 19.50 -10.53 -16.34
C TRP A 320 20.13 -11.92 -16.23
N MET A 321 19.32 -12.96 -16.35
CA MET A 321 19.78 -14.35 -16.36
C MET A 321 19.53 -14.96 -17.74
N VAL A 322 20.21 -14.42 -18.74
CA VAL A 322 20.15 -14.86 -20.14
C VAL A 322 21.53 -15.39 -20.55
N PRO A 323 21.65 -16.63 -21.05
CA PRO A 323 22.93 -17.33 -21.15
C PRO A 323 23.80 -16.88 -22.32
N ARG A 324 23.23 -16.18 -23.30
CA ARG A 324 23.87 -15.84 -24.57
C ARG A 324 23.65 -14.37 -24.91
N THR A 325 24.62 -13.76 -25.58
CA THR A 325 24.46 -12.42 -26.19
C THR A 325 23.66 -12.52 -27.49
N ILE A 326 23.08 -11.41 -27.93
CA ILE A 326 22.39 -11.36 -29.23
C ILE A 326 23.35 -11.70 -30.38
N ASN A 327 22.86 -12.46 -31.34
CA ASN A 327 23.59 -12.74 -32.58
C ASN A 327 23.48 -11.53 -33.53
N PRO A 328 24.59 -10.88 -33.91
CA PRO A 328 24.56 -9.73 -34.84
C PRO A 328 24.11 -10.10 -36.25
N LEU A 329 24.11 -11.40 -36.60
CA LEU A 329 23.63 -11.90 -37.89
C LEU A 329 22.14 -12.19 -37.90
N PHE A 330 21.41 -12.03 -36.78
CA PHE A 330 19.96 -12.23 -36.76
C PHE A 330 19.28 -11.36 -37.83
N THR A 331 18.43 -11.98 -38.65
CA THR A 331 17.87 -11.36 -39.85
C THR A 331 16.40 -11.75 -39.99
N GLY A 332 15.56 -10.79 -40.39
CA GLY A 332 14.14 -11.01 -40.62
C GLY A 332 13.29 -11.17 -39.35
N ARG A 333 12.12 -11.80 -39.51
CA ARG A 333 11.17 -12.15 -38.43
C ARG A 333 10.59 -10.97 -37.64
N ASN A 334 10.68 -9.74 -38.15
CA ASN A 334 10.21 -8.53 -37.46
C ASN A 334 8.73 -8.63 -37.04
N GLU A 335 7.87 -9.14 -37.92
CA GLU A 335 6.44 -9.28 -37.63
C GLU A 335 6.15 -10.33 -36.53
N LEU A 336 6.91 -11.42 -36.51
CA LEU A 336 6.83 -12.41 -35.44
C LEU A 336 7.29 -11.82 -34.11
N LEU A 337 8.41 -11.08 -34.11
CA LEU A 337 8.90 -10.41 -32.89
C LEU A 337 7.86 -9.44 -32.33
N ARG A 338 7.23 -8.64 -33.20
CA ARG A 338 6.13 -7.72 -32.82
C ARG A 338 4.96 -8.45 -32.19
N ARG A 339 4.48 -9.55 -32.80
CA ARG A 339 3.38 -10.35 -32.24
C ARG A 339 3.73 -10.94 -30.87
N ILE A 340 4.95 -11.45 -30.71
CA ILE A 340 5.39 -11.98 -29.40
C ILE A 340 5.39 -10.85 -28.36
N GLN A 341 5.93 -9.68 -28.70
CA GLN A 341 5.93 -8.51 -27.81
C GLN A 341 4.51 -8.16 -27.37
N GLU A 342 3.56 -8.04 -28.31
CA GLU A 342 2.16 -7.73 -28.00
C GLU A 342 1.49 -8.78 -27.13
N ALA A 343 1.77 -10.06 -27.38
CA ALA A 343 1.20 -11.17 -26.62
C ALA A 343 1.67 -11.20 -25.16
N ILE A 344 2.89 -10.75 -24.87
CA ILE A 344 3.50 -10.83 -23.53
C ILE A 344 3.66 -9.48 -22.82
N HIS A 345 3.33 -8.37 -23.48
CA HIS A 345 3.40 -7.02 -22.92
C HIS A 345 2.31 -6.78 -21.87
N TYR A 346 2.65 -6.28 -20.67
CA TYR A 346 1.66 -5.93 -19.64
C TYR A 346 1.33 -4.43 -19.68
N ASP A 347 0.09 -4.10 -20.01
CA ASP A 347 -0.44 -2.73 -20.01
C ASP A 347 -1.51 -2.52 -18.92
N SER A 348 -1.98 -1.27 -18.78
CA SER A 348 -2.98 -0.87 -17.78
C SER A 348 -4.37 -1.51 -17.99
N THR A 349 -4.59 -2.15 -19.13
CA THR A 349 -5.85 -2.76 -19.58
C THR A 349 -5.81 -4.29 -19.60
N SER A 350 -4.66 -4.88 -19.26
CA SER A 350 -4.42 -6.32 -19.30
C SER A 350 -5.26 -7.04 -18.24
N ASP A 351 -5.86 -8.17 -18.61
CA ASP A 351 -6.54 -9.06 -17.66
C ASP A 351 -5.52 -9.64 -16.67
N LEU A 352 -5.44 -9.04 -15.48
CA LEU A 352 -4.51 -9.41 -14.41
C LEU A 352 -4.79 -10.82 -13.84
N ASN A 353 -5.85 -11.49 -14.29
CA ASN A 353 -6.23 -12.84 -13.86
C ASN A 353 -5.63 -13.96 -14.73
N LYS A 354 -4.94 -13.63 -15.84
CA LYS A 354 -4.33 -14.64 -16.73
C LYS A 354 -2.83 -14.40 -16.93
N GLN A 355 -2.06 -15.47 -16.78
CA GLN A 355 -0.63 -15.48 -17.08
C GLN A 355 -0.41 -15.44 -18.60
N LYS A 356 0.42 -14.49 -19.08
CA LYS A 356 0.70 -14.33 -20.51
C LYS A 356 1.71 -15.37 -20.97
N ARG A 357 1.43 -16.05 -22.08
CA ARG A 357 2.25 -17.16 -22.58
C ARG A 357 2.37 -17.11 -24.09
N PHE A 358 3.56 -17.38 -24.62
CA PHE A 358 3.79 -17.56 -26.05
C PHE A 358 4.65 -18.80 -26.30
N VAL A 359 4.26 -19.63 -27.27
CA VAL A 359 4.99 -20.87 -27.62
C VAL A 359 5.54 -20.79 -29.04
N ILE A 360 6.81 -21.10 -29.21
CA ILE A 360 7.48 -21.21 -30.51
C ILE A 360 7.86 -22.66 -30.76
N THR A 361 7.29 -23.28 -31.79
CA THR A 361 7.62 -24.64 -32.23
C THR A 361 8.39 -24.62 -33.55
N GLY A 362 9.11 -25.69 -33.89
CA GLY A 362 9.81 -25.80 -35.18
C GLY A 362 11.01 -26.73 -35.12
N LEU A 363 11.60 -27.07 -36.27
CA LEU A 363 12.74 -28.00 -36.34
C LEU A 363 14.01 -27.41 -35.69
N GLY A 364 15.00 -28.27 -35.44
CA GLY A 364 16.33 -27.84 -35.00
C GLY A 364 16.97 -26.88 -36.01
N GLY A 365 17.69 -25.87 -35.51
CA GLY A 365 18.39 -24.90 -36.36
C GLY A 365 17.54 -23.76 -36.94
N GLN A 366 16.21 -23.75 -36.75
CA GLN A 366 15.33 -22.69 -37.28
C GLN A 366 15.36 -21.36 -36.50
N GLY A 367 16.20 -21.25 -35.46
CA GLY A 367 16.37 -19.99 -34.71
C GLY A 367 15.35 -19.71 -33.61
N LYS A 368 14.65 -20.72 -33.07
CA LYS A 368 13.71 -20.55 -31.93
C LYS A 368 14.34 -19.83 -30.74
N SER A 369 15.47 -20.35 -30.24
CA SER A 369 16.20 -19.74 -29.12
C SER A 369 16.75 -18.35 -29.48
N GLU A 370 17.14 -18.13 -30.74
CA GLU A 370 17.58 -16.81 -31.23
C GLU A 370 16.45 -15.78 -31.18
N ILE A 371 15.21 -16.16 -31.52
CA ILE A 371 14.03 -15.30 -31.36
C ILE A 371 13.81 -14.95 -29.90
N CYS A 372 13.90 -15.91 -28.98
CA CYS A 372 13.79 -15.64 -27.53
C CYS A 372 14.88 -14.68 -27.04
N LEU A 373 16.11 -14.79 -27.54
CA LEU A 373 17.20 -13.85 -27.24
C LEU A 373 16.90 -12.44 -27.74
N GLN A 374 16.34 -12.30 -28.94
CA GLN A 374 15.91 -11.00 -29.47
C GLN A 374 14.80 -10.38 -28.62
N ILE A 375 13.78 -11.16 -28.24
CA ILE A 375 12.69 -10.71 -27.38
C ILE A 375 13.22 -10.28 -26.00
N ALA A 376 14.06 -11.11 -25.38
CA ALA A 376 14.69 -10.78 -24.10
C ALA A 376 15.45 -9.45 -24.16
N ASN A 377 16.20 -9.22 -25.24
CA ASN A 377 16.97 -8.00 -25.42
C ASN A 377 16.10 -6.77 -25.72
N GLN A 378 15.10 -6.90 -26.61
CA GLN A 378 14.22 -5.80 -27.01
C GLN A 378 13.29 -5.36 -25.88
N MET A 379 12.75 -6.31 -25.11
CA MET A 379 11.86 -6.04 -23.97
C MET A 379 12.61 -5.94 -22.64
N ARG A 380 13.95 -5.88 -22.66
CA ARG A 380 14.78 -5.89 -21.44
C ARG A 380 14.29 -4.87 -20.42
N LYS A 381 14.01 -3.64 -20.85
CA LYS A 381 13.60 -2.56 -19.92
C LYS A 381 12.17 -2.69 -19.40
N GLU A 382 11.34 -3.52 -20.02
CA GLU A 382 9.94 -3.72 -19.64
C GLU A 382 9.76 -4.74 -18.52
N PHE A 383 10.73 -5.65 -18.37
CA PHE A 383 10.73 -6.68 -17.34
C PHE A 383 11.77 -6.38 -16.25
N TRP A 384 11.34 -6.41 -14.99
CA TRP A 384 12.20 -6.32 -13.82
C TRP A 384 13.24 -7.44 -13.80
N GLY A 385 12.84 -8.64 -14.19
CA GLY A 385 13.72 -9.79 -14.33
C GLY A 385 13.43 -10.60 -15.59
N ILE A 386 14.49 -11.07 -16.25
CA ILE A 386 14.41 -12.03 -17.35
C ILE A 386 15.24 -13.24 -16.96
N PHE A 387 14.58 -14.40 -16.91
CA PHE A 387 15.14 -15.64 -16.42
C PHE A 387 15.07 -16.70 -17.50
N TRP A 388 16.20 -17.29 -17.85
CA TRP A 388 16.30 -18.37 -18.81
C TRP A 388 16.48 -19.70 -18.09
N VAL A 389 15.67 -20.69 -18.47
CA VAL A 389 15.75 -22.07 -17.99
C VAL A 389 15.85 -22.97 -19.20
N ASP A 390 16.92 -23.76 -19.27
CA ASP A 390 17.00 -24.88 -20.20
C ASP A 390 16.23 -26.06 -19.61
N VAL A 391 15.12 -26.42 -20.25
CA VAL A 391 14.23 -27.50 -19.83
C VAL A 391 14.43 -28.80 -20.61
N GLY A 392 15.53 -28.90 -21.38
CA GLY A 392 15.86 -30.12 -22.13
C GLY A 392 16.20 -31.33 -21.26
N MET A 393 16.56 -31.12 -19.99
CA MET A 393 16.79 -32.17 -18.99
C MET A 393 16.30 -31.71 -17.61
N ALA A 394 15.67 -32.61 -16.84
CA ALA A 394 15.11 -32.29 -15.52
C ALA A 394 16.17 -31.75 -14.54
N SER A 395 17.38 -32.32 -14.52
CA SER A 395 18.47 -31.86 -13.64
C SER A 395 18.99 -30.46 -13.99
N THR A 396 19.00 -30.10 -15.28
CA THR A 396 19.36 -28.75 -15.74
C THR A 396 18.29 -27.74 -15.35
N ALA A 397 17.02 -28.09 -15.59
CA ALA A 397 15.88 -27.26 -15.19
C ALA A 397 15.91 -26.99 -13.68
N GLU A 398 16.09 -28.03 -12.87
CA GLU A 398 16.20 -27.93 -11.41
C GLU A 398 17.34 -26.99 -10.98
N SER A 399 18.54 -27.20 -11.52
CA SER A 399 19.69 -26.34 -11.23
C SER A 399 19.44 -24.87 -11.61
N ASN A 400 18.77 -24.63 -12.74
CA ASN A 400 18.44 -23.28 -13.23
C ASN A 400 17.39 -22.60 -12.34
N PHE A 401 16.32 -23.30 -11.96
CA PHE A 401 15.30 -22.78 -11.05
C PHE A 401 15.86 -22.46 -9.66
N ILE A 402 16.68 -23.34 -9.09
CA ILE A 402 17.36 -23.08 -7.81
C ILE A 402 18.27 -21.85 -7.93
N ALA A 403 18.99 -21.70 -9.04
CA ALA A 403 19.83 -20.53 -9.28
C ALA A 403 19.02 -19.23 -9.38
N ILE A 404 17.82 -19.25 -9.99
CA ILE A 404 16.89 -18.12 -10.00
C ILE A 404 16.48 -17.77 -8.57
N ALA A 405 16.02 -18.75 -7.77
CA ALA A 405 15.61 -18.49 -6.39
C ALA A 405 16.76 -17.92 -5.54
N LYS A 406 17.98 -18.44 -5.71
CA LYS A 406 19.19 -17.93 -5.06
C LYS A 406 19.51 -16.50 -5.46
N LEU A 407 19.39 -16.16 -6.74
CA LEU A 407 19.54 -14.79 -7.25
C LEU A 407 18.51 -13.85 -6.62
N LEU A 408 17.31 -14.35 -6.33
CA LEU A 408 16.24 -13.62 -5.64
C LEU A 408 16.37 -13.61 -4.11
N GLY A 409 17.50 -14.06 -3.57
CA GLY A 409 17.78 -14.05 -2.13
C GLY A 409 17.02 -15.10 -1.33
N ARG A 410 16.61 -16.20 -1.99
CA ARG A 410 15.93 -17.34 -1.36
C ARG A 410 16.78 -18.60 -1.50
N SER A 411 16.90 -19.36 -0.43
CA SER A 411 17.48 -20.70 -0.47
C SER A 411 16.33 -21.69 -0.61
N VAL A 412 16.36 -22.51 -1.66
CA VAL A 412 15.35 -23.51 -1.97
C VAL A 412 16.03 -24.83 -2.36
N GLU A 413 15.35 -25.95 -2.16
CA GLU A 413 15.92 -27.28 -2.39
C GLU A 413 15.38 -27.97 -3.65
N ASN A 414 14.26 -27.49 -4.20
CA ASN A 414 13.59 -28.12 -5.33
C ASN A 414 12.90 -27.07 -6.24
N VAL A 415 12.43 -27.52 -7.40
CA VAL A 415 11.75 -26.67 -8.39
C VAL A 415 10.44 -26.08 -7.86
N SER A 416 9.66 -26.83 -7.09
CA SER A 416 8.35 -26.38 -6.60
C SER A 416 8.48 -25.11 -5.74
N ASP A 417 9.46 -25.12 -4.82
CA ASP A 417 9.77 -23.97 -3.98
C ASP A 417 10.26 -22.76 -4.81
N ALA A 418 11.09 -23.01 -5.82
CA ALA A 418 11.55 -21.96 -6.73
C ALA A 418 10.40 -21.31 -7.53
N LEU A 419 9.45 -22.11 -8.01
CA LEU A 419 8.25 -21.63 -8.68
C LEU A 419 7.36 -20.83 -7.72
N GLN A 420 7.26 -21.24 -6.45
CA GLN A 420 6.55 -20.48 -5.42
C GLN A 420 7.19 -19.10 -5.18
N VAL A 421 8.52 -19.02 -5.18
CA VAL A 421 9.22 -17.73 -5.12
C VAL A 421 8.78 -16.83 -6.28
N LEU A 422 8.87 -17.32 -7.53
CA LEU A 422 8.42 -16.56 -8.72
C LEU A 422 6.94 -16.17 -8.67
N ALA A 423 6.07 -17.05 -8.17
CA ALA A 423 4.63 -16.79 -8.05
C ALA A 423 4.30 -15.65 -7.07
N THR A 424 5.18 -15.37 -6.10
CA THR A 424 4.99 -14.29 -5.11
C THR A 424 5.57 -12.95 -5.53
N ILE A 425 6.42 -12.91 -6.57
CA ILE A 425 7.01 -11.67 -7.10
C ILE A 425 5.91 -10.77 -7.71
N LYS A 426 5.91 -9.50 -7.32
CA LYS A 426 4.91 -8.50 -7.75
C LYS A 426 5.36 -7.65 -8.93
N GLN A 427 6.64 -7.67 -9.26
CA GLN A 427 7.20 -7.02 -10.43
C GLN A 427 7.00 -7.90 -11.67
N ASN A 428 6.88 -7.28 -12.85
CA ASN A 428 6.77 -8.01 -14.11
C ASN A 428 8.08 -8.73 -14.41
N TRP A 429 8.02 -10.03 -14.66
CA TRP A 429 9.17 -10.84 -15.06
C TRP A 429 8.85 -11.68 -16.29
N LEU A 430 9.90 -12.04 -17.03
CA LEU A 430 9.82 -12.96 -18.16
C LEU A 430 10.60 -14.24 -17.83
N LEU A 431 9.92 -15.39 -17.96
CA LEU A 431 10.53 -16.71 -17.86
C LEU A 431 10.62 -17.32 -19.26
N ILE A 432 11.84 -17.63 -19.70
CA ILE A 432 12.11 -18.30 -20.97
C ILE A 432 12.40 -19.77 -20.67
N LEU A 433 11.56 -20.66 -21.21
CA LEU A 433 11.71 -22.11 -21.13
C LEU A 433 12.21 -22.63 -22.48
N ASP A 434 13.51 -22.88 -22.60
CA ASP A 434 14.15 -23.30 -23.85
C ASP A 434 14.31 -24.83 -23.90
N ASN A 435 14.20 -25.41 -25.10
CA ASN A 435 14.36 -26.86 -25.37
C ASN A 435 13.31 -27.77 -24.71
N ALA A 436 12.03 -27.38 -24.72
CA ALA A 436 10.93 -28.23 -24.23
C ALA A 436 10.62 -29.38 -25.21
N ASP A 437 11.57 -30.30 -25.40
CA ASP A 437 11.60 -31.24 -26.53
C ASP A 437 11.21 -32.68 -26.19
N ASP A 438 11.04 -33.04 -24.91
CA ASP A 438 10.50 -34.34 -24.50
C ASP A 438 8.97 -34.39 -24.67
N PRO A 439 8.42 -35.19 -25.62
CA PRO A 439 6.98 -35.27 -25.84
C PRO A 439 6.22 -35.97 -24.71
N ASN A 440 6.91 -36.67 -23.80
CA ASN A 440 6.29 -37.39 -22.68
C ASN A 440 6.26 -36.58 -21.38
N PHE A 441 6.87 -35.39 -21.37
CA PHE A 441 6.95 -34.55 -20.18
C PHE A 441 5.90 -33.44 -20.21
N ASP A 442 5.17 -33.26 -19.11
CA ASP A 442 4.24 -32.15 -18.96
C ASP A 442 4.94 -30.90 -18.41
N TYR A 443 5.28 -29.98 -19.31
CA TYR A 443 5.95 -28.73 -18.96
C TYR A 443 5.07 -27.74 -18.19
N GLN A 444 3.77 -27.99 -18.01
CA GLN A 444 2.96 -27.21 -17.07
C GLN A 444 3.53 -27.27 -15.65
N ALA A 445 4.28 -28.33 -15.31
CA ALA A 445 5.01 -28.46 -14.05
C ALA A 445 6.04 -27.33 -13.81
N TYR A 446 6.46 -26.59 -14.84
CA TYR A 446 7.40 -25.48 -14.74
C TYR A 446 6.74 -24.10 -14.80
N PHE A 447 5.41 -24.01 -14.75
CA PHE A 447 4.69 -22.73 -14.79
C PHE A 447 4.40 -22.25 -13.36
N PRO A 448 4.94 -21.08 -12.94
CA PRO A 448 4.57 -20.49 -11.66
C PRO A 448 3.06 -20.17 -11.62
N SER A 449 2.42 -20.34 -10.46
CA SER A 449 0.98 -20.10 -10.30
C SER A 449 0.58 -18.62 -10.25
N GLY A 450 1.54 -17.69 -10.26
CA GLY A 450 1.30 -16.24 -10.25
C GLY A 450 0.96 -15.65 -11.62
N THR A 451 0.24 -14.53 -11.63
CA THR A 451 -0.24 -13.87 -12.86
C THR A 451 0.63 -12.71 -13.36
N HIS A 452 1.66 -12.32 -12.60
CA HIS A 452 2.50 -11.14 -12.88
C HIS A 452 3.67 -11.43 -13.84
N GLY A 453 3.90 -12.71 -14.19
CA GLY A 453 4.99 -13.12 -15.07
C GLY A 453 4.51 -13.57 -16.45
N ALA A 454 5.29 -13.27 -17.47
CA ALA A 454 5.12 -13.84 -18.81
C ALA A 454 5.99 -15.09 -18.99
N ILE A 455 5.53 -16.03 -19.80
CA ILE A 455 6.31 -17.23 -20.18
C ILE A 455 6.49 -17.27 -21.70
N LEU A 456 7.73 -17.46 -22.15
CA LEU A 456 8.08 -17.70 -23.54
C LEU A 456 8.73 -19.09 -23.64
N MET A 457 8.18 -19.98 -24.45
CA MET A 457 8.64 -21.37 -24.54
C MET A 457 9.09 -21.71 -25.96
N THR A 458 10.18 -22.49 -26.08
CA THR A 458 10.61 -23.08 -27.36
C THR A 458 10.53 -24.61 -27.33
N SER A 459 10.16 -25.22 -28.46
CA SER A 459 10.10 -26.67 -28.59
C SER A 459 10.25 -27.17 -30.04
N ARG A 460 10.69 -28.41 -30.23
CA ARG A 460 10.60 -29.18 -31.48
C ARG A 460 9.30 -29.97 -31.59
N VAL A 461 8.55 -30.12 -30.50
CA VAL A 461 7.31 -30.90 -30.37
C VAL A 461 6.12 -29.99 -30.73
N PRO A 462 5.42 -30.23 -31.86
CA PRO A 462 4.29 -29.39 -32.28
C PRO A 462 3.15 -29.31 -31.26
N GLU A 463 2.97 -30.35 -30.46
CA GLU A 463 1.93 -30.47 -29.43
C GLU A 463 2.11 -29.45 -28.29
N CYS A 464 3.33 -28.93 -28.06
CA CYS A 464 3.59 -27.89 -27.07
C CYS A 464 2.80 -26.60 -27.33
N LYS A 465 2.26 -26.38 -28.53
CA LYS A 465 1.28 -25.29 -28.79
C LYS A 465 0.08 -25.33 -27.85
N GLY A 466 -0.26 -26.50 -27.30
CA GLY A 466 -1.34 -26.68 -26.32
C GLY A 466 -1.14 -25.88 -25.02
N TYR A 467 0.09 -25.48 -24.69
CA TYR A 467 0.37 -24.63 -23.52
C TYR A 467 -0.02 -23.15 -23.74
N SER A 468 -0.23 -22.73 -24.98
CA SER A 468 -0.76 -21.40 -25.32
C SER A 468 -1.56 -21.45 -26.64
N PRO A 469 -2.81 -21.96 -26.62
CA PRO A 469 -3.57 -22.25 -27.84
C PRO A 469 -3.93 -21.00 -28.66
N GLU A 470 -3.98 -19.83 -28.02
CA GLU A 470 -4.30 -18.55 -28.68
C GLU A 470 -3.04 -17.78 -29.12
N GLN A 471 -1.86 -18.13 -28.61
CA GLN A 471 -0.62 -17.36 -28.80
C GLN A 471 0.57 -18.31 -29.02
N PHE A 472 0.71 -18.80 -30.25
CA PHE A 472 1.82 -19.67 -30.65
C PHE A 472 2.28 -19.40 -32.09
N GLU A 473 3.49 -19.86 -32.42
CA GLU A 473 4.04 -19.88 -33.77
C GLU A 473 4.70 -21.22 -34.08
N ALA A 474 4.42 -21.79 -35.25
CA ALA A 474 5.23 -22.85 -35.83
C ALA A 474 6.20 -22.23 -36.83
N LEU A 475 7.50 -22.24 -36.52
CA LEU A 475 8.51 -21.66 -37.39
C LEU A 475 8.63 -22.45 -38.69
N GLU A 476 8.55 -21.69 -39.77
CA GLU A 476 8.94 -22.11 -41.12
C GLU A 476 10.32 -21.58 -41.47
N GLY A 477 10.85 -21.96 -42.64
CA GLY A 477 12.11 -21.42 -43.18
C GLY A 477 12.10 -19.90 -43.31
N LEU A 478 13.28 -19.28 -43.38
CA LEU A 478 13.39 -17.86 -43.70
C LEU A 478 12.91 -17.61 -45.13
N GLY A 479 12.22 -16.48 -45.35
CA GLY A 479 11.88 -16.03 -46.70
C GLY A 479 13.13 -15.77 -47.54
N ASN A 480 13.01 -15.84 -48.87
CA ASN A 480 14.15 -15.73 -49.78
C ASN A 480 14.99 -14.47 -49.56
N GLU A 481 14.36 -13.32 -49.32
CA GLU A 481 15.08 -12.06 -49.09
C GLU A 481 15.84 -12.05 -47.76
N ASP A 482 15.20 -12.45 -46.67
CA ASP A 482 15.87 -12.58 -45.36
C ASP A 482 17.00 -13.62 -45.40
N ALA A 483 16.82 -14.72 -46.15
CA ALA A 483 17.83 -15.76 -46.32
C ALA A 483 19.04 -15.27 -47.13
N LYS A 484 18.81 -14.54 -48.23
CA LYS A 484 19.87 -13.87 -49.01
C LYS A 484 20.62 -12.87 -48.13
N GLU A 485 19.91 -12.03 -47.39
CA GLU A 485 20.51 -11.03 -46.49
C GLU A 485 21.38 -11.71 -45.41
N LEU A 486 20.87 -12.77 -44.77
CA LEU A 486 21.64 -13.54 -43.79
C LEU A 486 22.93 -14.13 -44.39
N LEU A 487 22.84 -14.71 -45.59
CA LEU A 487 23.99 -15.30 -46.28
C LEU A 487 25.05 -14.23 -46.61
N LEU A 488 24.63 -13.08 -47.14
CA LEU A 488 25.53 -11.98 -47.51
C LEU A 488 26.20 -11.37 -46.27
N LYS A 489 25.46 -11.17 -45.17
CA LYS A 489 26.00 -10.74 -43.87
C LYS A 489 27.04 -11.74 -43.34
N ALA A 490 26.70 -13.03 -43.31
CA ALA A 490 27.58 -14.08 -42.82
C ALA A 490 28.86 -14.22 -43.66
N SER A 491 28.80 -13.87 -44.96
CA SER A 491 29.93 -13.89 -45.88
C SER A 491 30.82 -12.62 -45.80
N ASN A 492 30.53 -11.68 -44.89
CA ASN A 492 31.20 -10.38 -44.77
C ASN A 492 31.18 -9.55 -46.07
N ILE A 493 30.17 -9.74 -46.92
CA ILE A 493 30.01 -8.95 -48.15
C ILE A 493 29.36 -7.62 -47.79
N SER A 494 30.02 -6.52 -48.14
CA SER A 494 29.52 -5.17 -47.82
C SER A 494 28.15 -4.92 -48.45
N LYS A 495 27.27 -4.21 -47.73
CA LYS A 495 25.92 -3.87 -48.21
C LYS A 495 25.92 -3.09 -49.53
N GLN A 496 27.00 -2.35 -49.81
CA GLN A 496 27.20 -1.62 -51.06
C GLN A 496 27.49 -2.54 -52.25
N SER A 497 27.95 -3.76 -51.98
CA SER A 497 28.25 -4.80 -52.97
C SER A 497 27.08 -5.78 -53.15
N TRP A 498 25.96 -5.58 -52.44
CA TRP A 498 24.73 -6.33 -52.66
C TRP A 498 24.12 -5.80 -53.97
N LEU A 499 24.57 -6.35 -55.09
CA LEU A 499 24.02 -6.03 -56.40
C LEU A 499 22.50 -6.25 -56.35
N SER A 500 21.74 -5.23 -56.78
CA SER A 500 20.33 -5.42 -57.17
C SER A 500 20.34 -6.25 -58.45
N TYR A 501 20.41 -7.57 -58.32
CA TYR A 501 19.94 -8.45 -59.38
C TYR A 501 18.41 -8.42 -59.32
N ASP A 502 17.84 -7.34 -59.84
CA ASP A 502 16.48 -7.38 -60.37
C ASP A 502 16.60 -8.00 -61.76
N ASP A 503 16.29 -9.29 -61.86
CA ASP A 503 15.82 -9.97 -63.07
C ASP A 503 14.75 -10.98 -62.68
#